data_AF-A0A1B8FGD8-F1
#
_entry.id   AF-A0A1B8FGD8-F1
#
_cell.length_a   1.000
_cell.length_b   1.000
_cell.length_c   1.000
_cell.angle_alpha   90.00
_cell.angle_beta   90.00
_cell.angle_gamma   90.00
#
_symmetry.space_group_name_H-M   'P 1'
#
loop_
_entity.id
_entity.type
_entity.pdbx_description
1 polymer ?
#
loop_
_entity_poly.entity_id
_entity_poly.type
_entity_poly.pdbx_seq_one_letter_code
_entity_poly.pdbx_strand_id
1 'polypeptide(L)'
;MSGHRVSTKRNIHFIDGKGNEIGGAWQNGALTWSEMSEWMEITFQKPTDEYAPFRCLEPDDPVQPLEQHGPAVITQNNNSPIVPGFYIILSPQGAVVEIPINSHNPMPRSSSRVSSAELDNHARNFRNRVRARDGRCVITGAEPAGDDFVRLAAAHIFPLAHLDVV
;
A
#
# COMPACT_ATOMS: atom_id res chain seq x y z
N MET A 1 2.51 4.31 -27.42
CA MET A 1 2.11 3.09 -26.69
C MET A 1 1.52 3.55 -25.37
N SER A 2 0.20 3.40 -25.20
CA SER A 2 -0.49 3.82 -23.97
C SER A 2 -0.16 2.82 -22.86
N GLY A 3 0.61 3.26 -21.87
CA GLY A 3 0.92 2.46 -20.69
C GLY A 3 -0.36 2.14 -19.95
N HIS A 4 -0.79 0.88 -19.99
CA HIS A 4 -1.92 0.43 -19.21
C HIS A 4 -1.51 0.32 -17.74
N ARG A 5 -2.00 1.25 -16.90
CA ARG A 5 -1.85 1.17 -15.45
C ARG A 5 -2.68 -0.01 -14.94
N VAL A 6 -2.09 -0.83 -14.07
CA VAL A 6 -2.72 -2.05 -13.56
C VAL A 6 -3.95 -1.67 -12.73
N SER A 7 -5.12 -2.22 -13.07
CA SER A 7 -6.36 -2.04 -12.30
C SER A 7 -6.27 -2.78 -10.96
N THR A 8 -5.47 -2.26 -10.04
CA THR A 8 -5.52 -2.60 -8.63
C THR A 8 -6.47 -1.65 -7.92
N LYS A 9 -7.29 -2.17 -7.00
CA LYS A 9 -8.07 -1.38 -6.04
C LYS A 9 -7.12 -0.67 -5.07
N ARG A 10 -6.41 0.35 -5.55
CA ARG A 10 -5.65 1.32 -4.77
C ARG A 10 -6.45 2.61 -4.79
N ASN A 11 -6.24 3.46 -3.79
CA ASN A 11 -6.84 4.79 -3.76
C ASN A 11 -5.77 5.88 -3.61
N ILE A 12 -4.51 5.50 -3.44
CA ILE A 12 -3.34 6.37 -3.57
C ILE A 12 -2.45 5.74 -4.64
N HIS A 13 -2.10 6.52 -5.66
CA HIS A 13 -1.30 6.07 -6.80
C HIS A 13 -0.06 6.95 -6.94
N PHE A 14 1.10 6.32 -7.14
CA PHE A 14 2.36 6.99 -7.43
C PHE A 14 2.78 6.71 -8.86
N ILE A 15 3.08 7.77 -9.60
CA ILE A 15 3.45 7.71 -11.01
C ILE A 15 4.80 8.38 -11.26
N ASP A 16 5.56 7.90 -12.23
CA ASP A 16 6.83 8.49 -12.63
C ASP A 16 6.65 9.68 -13.58
N GLY A 17 7.75 10.37 -13.90
CA GLY A 17 7.77 11.46 -14.87
C GLY A 17 7.45 11.07 -16.32
N LYS A 18 7.32 9.77 -16.61
CA LYS A 18 6.90 9.23 -17.91
C LYS A 18 5.41 8.84 -17.91
N GLY A 19 4.72 9.02 -16.78
CA GLY A 19 3.31 8.69 -16.60
C GLY A 19 3.02 7.20 -16.32
N ASN A 20 4.03 6.40 -15.96
CA ASN A 20 3.82 5.01 -15.55
C ASN A 20 3.48 4.95 -14.06
N GLU A 21 2.53 4.10 -13.66
CA GLU A 21 2.33 3.80 -12.24
C GLU A 21 3.49 2.96 -11.71
N ILE A 22 4.20 3.50 -10.72
CA ILE A 22 5.35 2.87 -10.06
C ILE A 22 4.98 2.28 -8.71
N GLY A 23 3.82 2.63 -8.16
CA GLY A 23 3.37 2.08 -6.89
C GLY A 23 2.08 2.71 -6.41
N GLY A 24 1.69 2.34 -5.21
CA GLY A 24 0.52 2.91 -4.57
C GLY A 24 0.09 2.12 -3.37
N ALA A 25 -0.88 2.66 -2.65
CA ALA A 25 -1.41 2.09 -1.44
C ALA A 25 -2.94 2.10 -1.47
N TRP A 26 -3.53 1.21 -0.69
CA TRP A 26 -4.92 1.33 -0.29
C TRP A 26 -4.96 1.77 1.16
N GLN A 27 -5.65 2.86 1.44
CA GLN A 27 -5.97 3.29 2.80
C GLN A 27 -7.46 3.07 3.09
N ASN A 28 -7.76 2.50 4.25
CA ASN A 28 -9.08 2.41 4.85
C ASN A 28 -9.01 3.05 6.24
N GLY A 29 -8.97 4.38 6.26
CA GLY A 29 -8.61 5.19 7.43
C GLY A 29 -7.65 6.31 7.02
N ALA A 30 -6.88 6.82 7.97
CA ALA A 30 -5.86 7.83 7.72
C ALA A 30 -4.48 7.18 7.63
N LEU A 31 -3.86 7.21 6.45
CA LEU A 31 -2.42 7.01 6.27
C LEU A 31 -1.77 8.37 6.17
N THR A 32 -0.75 8.66 6.97
CA THR A 32 -0.06 9.95 6.97
C THR A 32 1.13 9.96 6.01
N TRP A 33 1.58 11.17 5.66
CA TRP A 33 2.79 11.33 4.84
C TRP A 33 4.06 10.85 5.54
N SER A 34 4.15 10.98 6.87
CA SER A 34 5.28 10.47 7.64
C SER A 34 5.39 8.94 7.53
N GLU A 35 4.26 8.23 7.73
CA GLU A 35 4.21 6.77 7.57
C GLU A 35 4.53 6.33 6.13
N MET A 36 3.99 7.05 5.14
CA MET A 36 4.29 6.76 3.74
C MET A 36 5.77 7.02 3.40
N SER A 37 6.40 8.04 4.01
CA SER A 37 7.81 8.35 3.80
C SER A 37 8.68 7.15 4.21
N GLU A 38 8.40 6.54 5.36
CA GLU A 38 9.08 5.31 5.81
C GLU A 38 8.90 4.16 4.82
N TRP A 39 7.69 4.00 4.25
CA TRP A 39 7.43 2.94 3.27
C TRP A 39 8.15 3.20 1.95
N MET A 40 8.20 4.45 1.51
CA MET A 40 8.92 4.86 0.31
C MET A 40 10.42 4.69 0.49
N GLU A 41 10.99 4.98 1.66
CA GLU A 41 12.41 4.76 1.97
C GLU A 41 12.80 3.28 1.86
N ILE A 42 11.91 2.38 2.29
CA ILE A 42 12.13 0.93 2.11
C ILE A 42 12.04 0.55 0.63
N THR A 43 11.08 1.13 -0.10
CA THR A 43 10.69 0.69 -1.45
C THR A 43 11.56 1.27 -2.56
N PHE A 44 11.96 2.53 -2.44
CA PHE A 44 12.72 3.26 -3.45
C PHE A 44 14.20 3.17 -3.12
N GLN A 45 15.03 2.87 -4.12
CA GLN A 45 16.48 2.80 -3.96
C GLN A 45 17.16 4.18 -4.05
N LYS A 46 16.37 5.25 -3.99
CA LYS A 46 16.80 6.64 -4.05
C LYS A 46 16.58 7.29 -2.69
N PRO A 47 17.51 8.13 -2.19
CA PRO A 47 17.31 8.88 -0.95
C PRO A 47 16.05 9.75 -0.97
N THR A 48 15.40 9.90 0.19
CA THR A 48 14.12 10.62 0.34
C THR A 48 14.21 12.13 0.06
N ASP A 49 15.41 12.70 0.02
CA ASP A 49 15.68 14.10 -0.31
C ASP A 49 15.90 14.34 -1.81
N GLU A 50 16.08 13.28 -2.61
CA GLU A 50 16.25 13.39 -4.06
C GLU A 50 14.92 13.29 -4.84
N TYR A 51 13.80 13.07 -4.16
CA TYR A 51 12.48 13.05 -4.77
C TYR A 51 11.41 13.65 -3.86
N ALA A 52 10.31 14.08 -4.46
CA ALA A 52 9.12 14.53 -3.76
C ALA A 52 7.85 14.09 -4.52
N PRO A 53 6.78 13.71 -3.82
CA PRO A 53 5.46 13.55 -4.42
C PRO A 53 4.84 14.92 -4.72
N PHE A 54 4.12 15.02 -5.83
CA PHE A 54 3.32 16.18 -6.21
C PHE A 54 1.91 15.68 -6.52
N ARG A 55 0.89 16.28 -5.91
CA ARG A 55 -0.49 15.86 -6.16
C ARG A 55 -0.90 16.24 -7.57
N CYS A 56 -1.37 15.29 -8.37
CA CYS A 56 -1.99 15.60 -9.66
C CYS A 56 -3.30 16.35 -9.46
N LEU A 57 -3.54 17.37 -10.27
CA LEU A 57 -4.72 18.24 -10.17
C LEU A 57 -5.87 17.76 -11.06
N GLU A 58 -5.56 16.95 -12.07
CA GLU A 58 -6.56 16.33 -12.91
C GLU A 58 -7.44 15.38 -12.08
N PRO A 59 -8.77 15.36 -12.33
CA PRO A 59 -9.64 14.34 -11.76
C PRO A 59 -9.31 12.97 -12.36
N ASP A 60 -9.56 11.92 -11.59
CA ASP A 60 -9.37 10.53 -12.01
C ASP A 60 -7.92 10.23 -12.45
N ASP A 61 -7.73 9.47 -13.52
CA ASP A 61 -6.42 9.06 -14.04
C ASP A 61 -5.77 10.20 -14.86
N PRO A 62 -4.67 10.82 -14.38
CA PRO A 62 -4.11 12.03 -15.00
C PRO A 62 -3.47 11.75 -16.36
N VAL A 63 -3.80 12.55 -17.36
CA VAL A 63 -3.27 12.47 -18.73
C VAL A 63 -1.96 13.22 -18.86
N GLN A 64 -1.81 14.35 -18.15
CA GLN A 64 -0.65 15.25 -18.20
C GLN A 64 -0.10 15.53 -16.79
N PRO A 65 0.30 14.48 -16.05
CA PRO A 65 0.66 14.60 -14.64
C PRO A 65 1.89 15.50 -14.38
N LEU A 66 2.76 15.69 -15.37
CA LEU A 66 3.93 16.57 -15.29
C LEU A 66 3.57 18.05 -15.47
N GLU A 67 2.51 18.36 -16.22
CA GLU A 67 2.09 19.73 -16.51
C GLU A 67 1.04 20.21 -15.50
N GLN A 68 0.27 19.27 -14.92
CA GLN A 68 -0.89 19.55 -14.06
C GLN A 68 -0.76 18.92 -12.67
N HIS A 69 0.22 19.41 -11.90
CA HIS A 69 0.40 19.01 -10.51
C HIS A 69 0.50 20.22 -9.57
N GLY A 70 0.15 20.00 -8.31
CA GLY A 70 0.28 20.97 -7.23
C GLY A 70 1.73 21.16 -6.77
N PRO A 71 1.95 21.81 -5.61
CA PRO A 71 3.27 21.97 -5.03
C PRO A 71 3.84 20.63 -4.53
N ALA A 72 5.17 20.60 -4.34
CA ALA A 72 5.86 19.48 -3.73
C ALA A 72 5.30 19.19 -2.33
N VAL A 73 5.05 17.91 -2.05
CA VAL A 73 4.64 17.45 -0.73
C VAL A 73 5.88 17.19 0.12
N ILE A 74 5.97 17.86 1.26
CA ILE A 74 6.96 17.57 2.29
C ILE A 74 6.48 16.32 3.04
N THR A 75 7.19 15.20 2.93
CA THR A 75 6.76 13.92 3.51
C THR A 75 7.28 13.70 4.92
N GLN A 76 8.52 14.12 5.20
CA GLN A 76 9.17 13.93 6.50
C GLN A 76 8.46 14.70 7.61
N ASN A 77 8.21 14.05 8.75
CA ASN A 77 7.53 14.60 9.92
C ASN A 77 6.13 15.19 9.63
N ASN A 78 5.49 14.76 8.53
CA ASN A 78 4.18 15.26 8.12
C ASN A 78 3.08 14.27 8.52
N ASN A 79 2.41 14.56 9.63
CA ASN A 79 1.30 13.75 10.15
C ASN A 79 -0.05 14.05 9.47
N SER A 80 -0.06 14.85 8.40
CA SER A 80 -1.28 15.10 7.64
C SER A 80 -1.70 13.84 6.88
N PRO A 81 -3.00 13.46 6.91
CA PRO A 81 -3.48 12.35 6.11
C PRO A 81 -3.24 12.56 4.62
N ILE A 82 -2.84 11.49 3.93
CA ILE A 82 -2.74 11.47 2.47
C ILE A 82 -4.14 11.51 1.90
N VAL A 83 -4.36 12.41 0.93
CA VAL A 83 -5.64 12.46 0.23
C VAL A 83 -5.64 11.42 -0.88
N PRO A 84 -6.68 10.59 -1.01
CA PRO A 84 -6.79 9.69 -2.15
C PRO A 84 -6.63 10.41 -3.50
N GLY A 85 -5.96 9.76 -4.44
CA GLY A 85 -5.69 10.29 -5.78
C GLY A 85 -4.31 9.90 -6.32
N PHE A 86 -3.89 10.62 -7.35
CA PHE A 86 -2.63 10.41 -8.04
C PHE A 86 -1.57 11.41 -7.60
N TYR A 87 -0.35 10.92 -7.47
CA TYR A 87 0.84 11.67 -7.10
C TYR A 87 1.97 11.36 -8.07
N ILE A 88 2.47 12.38 -8.77
CA ILE A 88 3.67 12.24 -9.59
C ILE A 88 4.91 12.39 -8.71
N ILE A 89 5.89 11.50 -8.90
CA ILE A 89 7.17 11.57 -8.22
C ILE A 89 8.18 12.27 -9.13
N LEU A 90 8.71 13.40 -8.66
CA LEU A 90 9.70 14.22 -9.33
C LEU A 90 10.84 14.53 -8.37
N SER A 91 11.91 15.17 -8.83
CA SER A 91 12.84 15.85 -7.91
C SER A 91 12.12 16.96 -7.12
N PRO A 92 12.66 17.40 -5.96
CA PRO A 92 12.05 18.51 -5.21
C PRO A 92 11.90 19.81 -6.02
N GLN A 93 12.71 19.98 -7.07
CA GLN A 93 12.65 21.12 -7.99
C GLN A 93 11.69 20.92 -9.18
N GLY A 94 10.99 19.78 -9.25
CA GLY A 94 10.02 19.46 -10.29
C GLY A 94 10.61 18.88 -11.58
N ALA A 95 11.91 18.60 -11.64
CA ALA A 95 12.50 17.88 -12.77
C ALA A 95 12.19 16.37 -12.70
N VAL A 96 12.03 15.75 -13.88
CA VAL A 96 11.86 14.29 -14.01
C VAL A 96 13.07 13.58 -13.43
N VAL A 97 12.81 12.57 -12.59
CA VAL A 97 13.82 11.73 -11.96
C VAL A 97 13.44 10.27 -12.16
N GLU A 98 14.43 9.39 -12.32
CA GLU A 98 14.18 7.96 -12.30
C GLU A 98 14.10 7.45 -10.86
N ILE A 99 13.03 6.71 -10.56
CA ILE A 99 12.79 6.11 -9.25
C ILE A 99 12.97 4.59 -9.36
N PRO A 100 14.20 4.08 -9.16
CA PRO A 100 14.42 2.65 -9.08
C PRO A 100 13.69 2.07 -7.86
N ILE A 101 12.82 1.10 -8.09
CA ILE A 101 12.13 0.35 -7.03
C ILE A 101 13.00 -0.85 -6.67
N ASN A 102 13.09 -1.17 -5.38
CA ASN A 102 13.78 -2.36 -4.95
C ASN A 102 13.18 -3.62 -5.60
N SER A 103 14.01 -4.62 -5.87
CA SER A 103 13.56 -5.93 -6.35
C SER A 103 13.23 -6.90 -5.21
N HIS A 104 13.28 -6.43 -3.96
CA HIS A 104 13.02 -7.25 -2.78
C HIS A 104 11.53 -7.54 -2.69
N ASN A 105 11.14 -8.76 -3.06
CA ASN A 105 9.77 -9.21 -2.84
C ASN A 105 9.56 -9.48 -1.34
N PRO A 106 8.63 -8.76 -0.67
CA PRO A 106 8.29 -9.08 0.70
C PRO A 106 7.76 -10.52 0.75
N MET A 107 8.24 -11.29 1.72
CA MET A 107 7.81 -12.69 1.87
C MET A 107 6.30 -12.73 2.09
N PRO A 108 5.54 -13.52 1.31
CA PRO A 108 4.10 -13.61 1.46
C PRO A 108 3.71 -13.98 2.90
N ARG A 109 2.72 -13.28 3.45
CA ARG A 109 2.24 -13.56 4.81
C ARG A 109 1.61 -14.95 4.87
N SER A 110 1.91 -15.71 5.93
CA SER A 110 1.29 -17.00 6.20
C SER A 110 -0.21 -16.82 6.48
N SER A 111 -1.06 -17.26 5.56
CA SER A 111 -2.52 -17.17 5.69
C SER A 111 -3.10 -18.44 6.32
N SER A 112 -4.16 -18.31 7.12
CA SER A 112 -4.87 -19.45 7.69
C SER A 112 -5.89 -20.07 6.71
N ARG A 113 -5.65 -20.05 5.38
CA ARG A 113 -6.60 -20.48 4.33
C ARG A 113 -6.84 -22.00 4.25
N VAL A 114 -6.50 -22.73 5.30
CA VAL A 114 -6.75 -24.17 5.41
C VAL A 114 -8.23 -24.39 5.73
N SER A 115 -8.83 -25.48 5.23
CA SER A 115 -10.21 -25.85 5.55
C SER A 115 -10.38 -25.90 7.07
N SER A 116 -11.55 -25.50 7.60
CA SER A 116 -11.80 -25.53 9.06
C SER A 116 -11.59 -26.92 9.67
N ALA A 117 -11.68 -27.99 8.86
CA ALA A 117 -11.43 -29.37 9.26
C ALA A 117 -9.94 -29.72 9.42
N GLU A 118 -9.05 -28.95 8.80
CA GLU A 118 -7.59 -29.19 8.76
C GLU A 118 -6.83 -28.29 9.75
N LEU A 119 -7.52 -27.36 10.42
CA LEU A 119 -6.92 -26.46 11.39
C LEU A 119 -6.85 -27.12 12.78
N ASP A 120 -5.64 -27.17 13.34
CA ASP A 120 -5.42 -27.47 14.75
C ASP A 120 -6.15 -26.47 15.67
N ASN A 121 -6.22 -26.81 16.97
CA ASN A 121 -6.91 -25.98 17.96
C ASN A 121 -6.30 -24.58 18.09
N HIS A 122 -4.98 -24.43 17.92
CA HIS A 122 -4.29 -23.16 18.07
C HIS A 122 -4.62 -22.22 16.91
N ALA A 123 -4.56 -22.70 15.66
CA ALA A 123 -4.90 -21.95 14.46
C ALA A 123 -6.39 -21.55 14.45
N ARG A 124 -7.27 -22.42 14.97
CA ARG A 124 -8.70 -22.10 15.14
C ARG A 124 -8.93 -20.98 16.16
N ASN A 125 -8.27 -21.05 17.31
CA ASN A 125 -8.36 -20.01 18.34
C ASN A 125 -7.80 -18.68 17.84
N PHE A 126 -6.64 -18.69 17.18
CA PHE A 126 -6.09 -17.50 16.54
C PHE A 126 -7.08 -16.87 15.56
N ARG A 127 -7.59 -17.66 14.60
CA ARG A 127 -8.54 -17.20 13.59
C ARG A 127 -9.80 -16.59 14.22
N ASN A 128 -10.39 -17.25 15.21
CA ASN A 128 -11.61 -16.78 15.85
C ASN A 128 -11.39 -15.46 16.60
N ARG A 129 -10.25 -15.30 17.29
CA ARG A 129 -9.88 -14.02 17.93
C ARG A 129 -9.71 -12.89 16.91
N VAL A 130 -9.03 -13.16 15.78
CA VAL A 130 -8.85 -12.17 14.71
C VAL A 130 -10.20 -11.75 14.13
N ARG A 131 -11.08 -12.71 13.85
CA ARG A 131 -12.44 -12.43 13.34
C ARG A 131 -13.29 -11.63 14.32
N ALA A 132 -13.27 -12.00 15.60
CA ALA A 132 -14.00 -11.29 16.65
C ALA A 132 -13.50 -9.85 16.86
N ARG A 133 -12.19 -9.62 16.71
CA ARG A 133 -11.59 -8.29 16.82
C ARG A 133 -11.89 -7.43 15.60
N ASP A 134 -11.68 -7.98 14.39
CA ASP A 134 -11.64 -7.17 13.17
C ASP A 134 -13.01 -7.07 12.48
N GLY A 135 -13.82 -8.14 12.49
CA GLY A 135 -15.16 -8.21 11.90
C GLY A 135 -15.24 -8.04 10.37
N ARG A 136 -14.19 -7.53 9.72
CA ARG A 136 -14.10 -7.22 8.28
C ARG A 136 -12.66 -7.27 7.80
N CYS A 137 -12.42 -7.15 6.50
CA CYS A 137 -11.08 -6.95 5.97
C CYS A 137 -10.51 -5.60 6.46
N VAL A 138 -9.41 -5.62 7.21
CA VAL A 138 -8.76 -4.39 7.71
C VAL A 138 -8.14 -3.53 6.59
N ILE A 139 -7.86 -4.12 5.43
CA ILE A 139 -7.34 -3.39 4.27
C ILE A 139 -8.51 -2.80 3.48
N THR A 140 -9.41 -3.63 2.94
CA THR A 140 -10.45 -3.16 2.00
C THR A 140 -11.74 -2.71 2.66
N GLY A 141 -11.93 -2.93 3.95
CA GLY A 141 -13.18 -2.70 4.66
C GLY A 141 -14.29 -3.72 4.35
N ALA A 142 -14.05 -4.67 3.45
CA ALA A 142 -15.06 -5.64 3.02
C ALA A 142 -15.58 -6.50 4.19
N GLU A 143 -16.90 -6.51 4.34
CA GLU A 143 -17.61 -7.30 5.35
C GLU A 143 -17.74 -8.78 4.92
N PRO A 144 -17.89 -9.71 5.88
CA PRO A 144 -18.22 -11.09 5.60
C PRO A 144 -19.56 -11.21 4.86
N ALA A 145 -19.76 -12.31 4.14
CA ALA A 145 -21.02 -12.57 3.46
C ALA A 145 -22.04 -13.09 4.50
N GLY A 146 -22.77 -12.19 5.14
CA GLY A 146 -23.53 -12.52 6.35
C GLY A 146 -22.57 -12.87 7.50
N ASP A 147 -22.81 -13.97 8.20
CA ASP A 147 -21.89 -14.47 9.24
C ASP A 147 -20.72 -15.30 8.67
N ASP A 148 -20.63 -15.41 7.33
CA ASP A 148 -19.65 -16.24 6.67
C ASP A 148 -18.38 -15.48 6.25
N PHE A 149 -17.29 -15.79 6.96
CA PHE A 149 -15.94 -15.31 6.68
C PHE A 149 -15.22 -16.10 5.57
N VAL A 150 -15.90 -16.91 4.74
CA VAL A 150 -15.30 -17.70 3.65
C VAL A 150 -14.41 -16.87 2.71
N ARG A 151 -14.74 -15.58 2.52
CA ARG A 151 -13.93 -14.66 1.68
C ARG A 151 -12.83 -13.91 2.43
N LEU A 152 -12.72 -14.11 3.74
CA LEU A 152 -11.80 -13.42 4.64
C LEU A 152 -10.90 -14.41 5.37
N ALA A 153 -9.58 -14.22 5.23
CA ALA A 153 -8.58 -15.02 5.93
C ALA A 153 -8.05 -14.28 7.15
N ALA A 154 -7.78 -15.01 8.24
CA ALA A 154 -6.92 -14.50 9.29
C ALA A 154 -5.45 -14.70 8.85
N ALA A 155 -4.64 -13.66 9.01
CA ALA A 155 -3.23 -13.69 8.61
C ALA A 155 -2.36 -13.23 9.77
N HIS A 156 -1.24 -13.91 9.98
CA HIS A 156 -0.21 -13.42 10.88
C HIS A 156 0.52 -12.24 10.23
N ILE A 157 0.94 -11.26 11.04
CA ILE A 157 1.79 -10.16 10.57
C ILE A 157 3.22 -10.66 10.39
N PHE A 158 3.74 -11.39 11.39
CA PHE A 158 5.01 -12.07 11.33
C PHE A 158 4.80 -13.54 10.95
N PRO A 159 5.54 -14.09 9.96
CA PRO A 159 5.42 -15.50 9.58
C PRO A 159 5.72 -16.41 10.77
N LEU A 160 4.90 -17.45 10.98
CA LEU A 160 5.04 -18.40 12.09
C LEU A 160 6.38 -19.16 12.08
N ALA A 161 7.05 -19.28 10.92
CA ALA A 161 8.35 -19.94 10.78
C ALA A 161 9.51 -19.26 11.54
N HIS A 162 9.28 -18.08 12.15
CA HIS A 162 10.27 -17.40 13.00
C HIS A 162 10.15 -17.75 14.49
N LEU A 163 9.31 -18.72 14.88
CA LEU A 163 9.17 -19.14 16.28
C LEU A 163 10.08 -20.32 16.68
N ASP A 164 10.84 -20.90 15.75
CA ASP A 164 11.78 -22.03 16.01
C ASP A 164 13.23 -21.68 15.65
N VAL A 165 13.76 -20.58 16.21
CA VAL A 165 15.22 -20.37 16.32
C VAL A 165 15.54 -19.92 17.74
N VAL A 166 15.47 -20.87 18.68
CA VAL A 166 16.24 -20.86 19.96
C VAL A 166 16.65 -22.29 20.26
#